data_AF-A0AAJ7C809-F1
#
_entry.id   AF-A0AAJ7C809-F1
#
_cell.length_a   1.000
_cell.length_b   1.000
_cell.length_c   1.000
_cell.angle_alpha   90.00
_cell.angle_beta   90.00
_cell.angle_gamma   90.00
#
_symmetry.space_group_name_H-M   'P 1'
#
loop_
_entity.id
_entity.type
_entity.pdbx_description
1 polymer ?
#
loop_
_entity_poly.entity_id
_entity_poly.type
_entity_poly.pdbx_seq_one_letter_code
_entity_poly.pdbx_strand_id
1 'polypeptide(L)'
;MADSILPYTSVTCFALLIIFLNFVSKSYSHSQSDIFLQSPKDHLLCRQCGADLASSGSIVNHLSPEATVVVNQTLFGKAGVEIQVLTNPLGIQFGLITVSKAFCVGIAGKWHTEFSWFPGYAWKHCMCNYCSSVLGWMFEPIETATSERIFPSSKGFYALILNQILSETFANSLLVVPKSYRN
;
A
#
# COMPACT_ATOMS: atom_id res chain seq x y z
N MET A 1 30.48 -67.78 17.19
CA MET A 1 29.99 -66.46 17.64
C MET A 1 30.51 -65.45 16.63
N ALA A 2 29.90 -65.24 15.46
CA ALA A 2 28.52 -64.77 15.27
C ALA A 2 28.20 -63.68 16.29
N ASP A 3 28.33 -62.41 15.87
CA ASP A 3 27.22 -61.46 15.97
C ASP A 3 27.41 -60.25 15.05
N SER A 4 26.28 -59.88 14.49
CA SER A 4 25.95 -58.98 13.39
C SER A 4 25.75 -57.53 13.82
N ILE A 5 26.32 -56.54 13.10
CA ILE A 5 25.79 -55.16 13.09
C ILE A 5 26.01 -54.50 11.70
N LEU A 6 25.00 -54.62 10.84
CA LEU A 6 24.63 -53.62 9.80
C LEU A 6 23.69 -52.58 10.47
N PRO A 7 23.25 -51.44 9.87
CA PRO A 7 23.79 -50.58 8.79
C PRO A 7 23.56 -49.08 9.15
N TYR A 8 24.46 -48.41 9.89
CA TYR A 8 24.19 -47.02 10.34
C TYR A 8 24.36 -45.94 9.25
N THR A 9 25.00 -46.27 8.12
CA THR A 9 25.27 -45.32 7.03
C THR A 9 24.12 -45.18 6.01
N SER A 10 23.26 -46.19 5.87
CA SER A 10 22.13 -46.10 4.91
C SER A 10 20.97 -45.29 5.46
N VAL A 11 20.63 -45.46 6.75
CA VAL A 11 19.48 -44.81 7.38
C VAL A 11 19.62 -43.29 7.43
N THR A 12 20.83 -42.79 7.70
CA THR A 12 21.13 -41.34 7.70
C THR A 12 21.05 -40.73 6.30
N CYS A 13 21.48 -41.47 5.28
CA CYS A 13 21.39 -41.05 3.88
C CYS A 13 19.93 -40.98 3.39
N PHE A 14 19.10 -41.96 3.77
CA PHE A 14 17.66 -41.95 3.48
C PHE A 14 16.94 -40.77 4.17
N ALA A 15 17.28 -40.46 5.42
CA ALA A 15 16.70 -39.33 6.14
C ALA A 15 17.02 -37.98 5.47
N LEU A 16 18.27 -37.79 5.03
CA LEU A 16 18.69 -36.58 4.31
C LEU A 16 18.02 -36.45 2.93
N LEU A 17 17.83 -37.57 2.22
CA LEU A 17 17.13 -37.58 0.93
C LEU A 17 15.64 -37.21 1.09
N ILE A 18 14.97 -37.71 2.14
CA ILE A 18 13.58 -37.37 2.45
C ILE A 18 13.46 -35.89 2.84
N ILE A 19 14.38 -35.35 3.65
CA ILE A 19 14.38 -33.93 4.00
C ILE A 19 14.58 -33.07 2.75
N PHE A 20 15.51 -33.44 1.86
CA PHE A 20 15.76 -32.74 0.62
C PHE A 20 14.54 -32.82 -0.33
N LEU A 21 13.93 -33.99 -0.49
CA LEU A 21 12.72 -34.15 -1.29
C LEU A 21 11.54 -33.35 -0.73
N ASN A 22 11.36 -33.29 0.60
CA ASN A 22 10.38 -32.42 1.25
C ASN A 22 10.71 -30.93 1.04
N PHE A 23 11.98 -30.55 1.08
CA PHE A 23 12.40 -29.17 0.85
C PHE A 23 12.18 -28.75 -0.60
N VAL A 24 12.51 -29.61 -1.56
CA VAL A 24 12.29 -29.40 -3.00
C VAL A 24 10.80 -29.39 -3.32
N SER A 25 10.00 -30.31 -2.77
CA SER A 25 8.54 -30.32 -2.98
C SER A 25 7.84 -29.14 -2.30
N LYS A 26 8.32 -28.66 -1.15
CA LYS A 26 7.84 -27.41 -0.52
C LYS A 26 8.22 -26.18 -1.35
N SER A 27 9.43 -26.17 -1.92
CA SER A 27 9.90 -25.12 -2.83
C SER A 27 9.11 -25.12 -4.15
N TYR A 28 8.80 -26.30 -4.69
CA TYR A 28 8.03 -26.47 -5.92
C TYR A 28 6.55 -26.10 -5.72
N SER A 29 5.96 -26.50 -4.58
CA SER A 29 4.56 -26.17 -4.23
C SER A 29 4.36 -24.67 -3.99
N HIS A 30 5.38 -23.95 -3.50
CA HIS A 30 5.36 -22.49 -3.38
C HIS A 30 5.43 -21.79 -4.75
N SER A 31 5.94 -22.45 -5.79
CA SER A 31 6.13 -21.81 -7.10
C SER A 31 4.91 -21.89 -8.02
N GLN A 32 4.00 -22.85 -7.80
CA GLN A 32 2.93 -23.15 -8.76
C GLN A 32 1.53 -22.66 -8.37
N SER A 33 1.30 -22.28 -7.10
CA SER A 33 -0.01 -21.83 -6.62
C SER A 33 -0.20 -20.30 -6.64
N ASP A 34 0.86 -19.52 -6.82
CA ASP A 34 0.81 -18.05 -6.76
C ASP A 34 0.54 -17.35 -8.11
N ILE A 35 0.46 -18.09 -9.23
CA ILE A 35 0.48 -17.49 -10.58
C ILE A 35 -0.91 -17.07 -11.10
N PHE A 36 -2.03 -17.46 -10.45
CA PHE A 36 -3.38 -17.21 -11.00
C PHE A 36 -4.38 -16.47 -10.08
N LEU A 37 -3.96 -15.96 -8.91
CA LEU A 37 -4.85 -15.20 -8.01
C LEU A 37 -4.29 -13.86 -7.48
N GLN A 38 -3.09 -13.45 -7.87
CA GLN A 38 -2.65 -12.08 -7.62
C GLN A 38 -3.22 -11.18 -8.71
N SER A 39 -4.35 -10.51 -8.41
CA SER A 39 -4.68 -9.25 -9.06
C SER A 39 -3.37 -8.44 -9.13
N PRO A 40 -2.92 -7.97 -10.31
CA PRO A 40 -1.70 -7.21 -10.41
C PRO A 40 -1.76 -6.10 -9.35
N LYS A 41 -0.79 -6.08 -8.44
CA LYS A 41 -0.75 -5.05 -7.40
C LYS A 41 -0.53 -3.72 -8.13
N ASP A 42 -1.61 -3.00 -8.37
CA ASP A 42 -1.55 -1.71 -9.04
C ASP A 42 -0.87 -0.70 -8.12
N HIS A 43 -0.12 0.22 -8.69
CA HIS A 43 0.50 1.32 -7.97
C HIS A 43 -0.33 2.60 -8.15
N LEU A 44 -0.43 3.37 -7.05
CA LEU A 44 -1.02 4.70 -7.05
C LEU A 44 0.11 5.67 -7.34
N LEU A 45 -0.01 6.40 -8.44
CA LEU A 45 0.95 7.39 -8.90
C LEU A 45 0.44 8.81 -8.64
N CYS A 46 1.35 9.77 -8.50
CA CYS A 46 1.03 11.18 -8.52
C CYS A 46 0.52 11.55 -9.91
N ARG A 47 -0.70 12.07 -10.00
CA ARG A 47 -1.27 12.46 -11.30
C ARG A 47 -0.47 13.55 -12.00
N GLN A 48 0.18 14.43 -11.25
CA GLN A 48 0.91 15.58 -11.80
C GLN A 48 2.25 15.19 -12.43
N CYS A 49 2.96 14.21 -11.89
CA CYS A 49 4.33 13.89 -12.34
C CYS A 49 4.63 12.39 -12.53
N GLY A 50 3.68 11.50 -12.22
CA GLY A 50 3.83 10.05 -12.38
C GLY A 50 4.65 9.35 -11.28
N ALA A 51 5.08 10.06 -10.23
CA ALA A 51 5.84 9.46 -9.15
C ALA A 51 5.03 8.44 -8.34
N ASP A 52 5.65 7.34 -7.91
CA ASP A 52 5.04 6.35 -7.02
C ASP A 52 4.63 6.96 -5.67
N LEU A 53 3.36 6.75 -5.28
CA LEU A 53 2.83 7.22 -4.00
C LEU A 53 2.52 6.08 -3.05
N ALA A 54 1.80 5.06 -3.51
CA ALA A 54 1.35 3.98 -2.64
C ALA A 54 1.06 2.71 -3.44
N SER A 55 1.05 1.56 -2.77
CA SER A 55 0.52 0.33 -3.37
C SER A 55 -0.99 0.27 -3.16
N SER A 56 -1.74 -0.24 -4.15
CA SER A 56 -3.16 -0.58 -3.99
C SER A 56 -3.42 -1.49 -2.77
N GLY A 57 -2.46 -2.34 -2.39
CA GLY A 57 -2.53 -3.18 -1.20
C GLY A 57 -2.55 -2.39 0.12
N SER A 58 -2.06 -1.15 0.13
CA SER A 58 -2.09 -0.27 1.30
C SER A 58 -3.41 0.47 1.49
N ILE A 59 -4.34 0.39 0.53
CA ILE A 59 -5.67 0.98 0.65
C ILE A 59 -6.40 0.34 1.84
N VAL A 60 -6.81 1.20 2.76
CA VAL A 60 -7.62 0.90 3.93
C VAL A 60 -8.89 1.73 3.88
N ASN A 61 -9.94 1.27 4.53
CA ASN A 61 -11.24 1.96 4.56
C ASN A 61 -11.45 2.61 5.94
N HIS A 62 -10.59 3.56 6.29
CA HIS A 62 -10.70 4.32 7.52
C HIS A 62 -11.68 5.48 7.27
N LEU A 63 -12.95 5.29 7.62
CA LEU A 63 -14.00 6.28 7.38
C LEU A 63 -14.01 7.36 8.46
N SER A 64 -14.15 8.60 8.02
CA SER A 64 -14.42 9.73 8.89
C SER A 64 -15.90 9.76 9.28
N PRO A 65 -16.23 10.06 10.56
CA PRO A 65 -17.61 10.34 10.96
C PRO A 65 -18.19 11.61 10.32
N GLU A 66 -17.35 12.47 9.73
CA GLU A 66 -17.76 13.70 9.05
C GLU A 66 -18.03 13.50 7.55
N ALA A 67 -17.86 12.27 7.03
CA ALA A 67 -18.07 11.98 5.62
C ALA A 67 -19.54 12.22 5.23
N THR A 68 -19.77 13.15 4.31
CA THR A 68 -21.13 13.46 3.82
C THR A 68 -21.65 12.37 2.89
N VAL A 69 -20.75 11.72 2.15
CA VAL A 69 -21.06 10.64 1.22
C VAL A 69 -19.96 9.60 1.30
N VAL A 70 -20.34 8.32 1.30
CA VAL A 70 -19.42 7.19 1.15
C VAL A 70 -19.88 6.33 -0.02
N VAL A 71 -19.00 6.07 -0.97
CA VAL A 71 -19.27 5.25 -2.14
C VAL A 71 -18.27 4.11 -2.20
N ASN A 72 -18.77 2.89 -2.35
CA ASN A 72 -17.94 1.70 -2.57
C ASN A 72 -17.71 1.51 -4.08
N GLN A 73 -16.45 1.42 -4.49
CA GLN A 73 -16.08 1.19 -5.88
C GLN A 73 -14.90 0.23 -6.01
N THR A 74 -14.73 -0.32 -7.20
CA THR A 74 -13.48 -0.99 -7.59
C THR A 74 -12.54 0.04 -8.16
N LEU A 75 -11.44 0.33 -7.47
CA LEU A 75 -10.40 1.29 -7.88
C LEU A 75 -9.02 0.67 -7.74
N PHE A 76 -8.09 1.05 -8.62
CA PHE A 76 -6.68 0.61 -8.57
C PHE A 76 -6.52 -0.92 -8.49
N GLY A 77 -7.30 -1.66 -9.28
CA GLY A 77 -7.30 -3.13 -9.27
C GLY A 77 -7.81 -3.79 -7.97
N LYS A 78 -8.38 -3.00 -7.04
CA LYS A 78 -8.91 -3.45 -5.76
C LYS A 78 -10.41 -3.21 -5.67
N ALA A 79 -11.19 -4.25 -5.37
CA ALA A 79 -12.61 -4.13 -5.07
C ALA A 79 -12.84 -3.58 -3.65
N GLY A 80 -13.97 -2.92 -3.43
CA GLY A 80 -14.37 -2.49 -2.10
C GLY A 80 -13.63 -1.26 -1.57
N VAL A 81 -13.06 -0.44 -2.45
CA VAL A 81 -12.42 0.82 -2.05
C VAL A 81 -13.52 1.83 -1.71
N GLU A 82 -13.47 2.38 -0.50
CA GLU A 82 -14.42 3.38 -0.05
C GLU A 82 -13.91 4.79 -0.31
N ILE A 83 -14.64 5.50 -1.17
CA ILE A 83 -14.43 6.91 -1.45
C ILE A 83 -15.33 7.69 -0.50
N GLN A 84 -14.76 8.57 0.30
CA GLN A 84 -15.50 9.43 1.22
C GLN A 84 -15.39 10.90 0.81
N VAL A 85 -16.52 11.61 0.82
CA VAL A 85 -16.56 13.05 0.55
C VAL A 85 -16.50 13.82 1.86
N LEU A 86 -15.43 14.61 2.01
CA LEU A 86 -15.18 15.43 3.19
C LEU A 86 -15.07 16.91 2.81
N THR A 87 -15.58 17.78 3.67
CA THR A 87 -15.62 19.22 3.44
C THR A 87 -14.69 19.92 4.42
N ASN A 88 -13.80 20.78 3.94
CA ASN A 88 -12.95 21.57 4.84
C ASN A 88 -13.71 22.80 5.40
N PRO A 89 -13.15 23.53 6.38
CA PRO A 89 -13.79 24.71 6.96
C PRO A 89 -14.11 25.84 5.97
N LEU A 90 -13.48 25.84 4.79
CA LEU A 90 -13.74 26.80 3.71
C LEU A 90 -14.88 26.35 2.77
N GLY A 91 -15.54 25.23 3.06
CA GLY A 91 -16.63 24.68 2.23
C GLY A 91 -16.15 23.90 1.00
N ILE A 92 -14.85 23.64 0.87
CA ILE A 92 -14.28 22.90 -0.26
C ILE A 92 -14.42 21.40 0.00
N GLN A 93 -15.01 20.69 -0.96
CA GLN A 93 -15.22 19.25 -0.89
C GLN A 93 -14.09 18.48 -1.56
N PHE A 94 -13.70 17.35 -0.96
CA PHE A 94 -12.70 16.45 -1.47
C PHE A 94 -13.23 15.01 -1.45
N GLY A 95 -13.13 14.32 -2.60
CA GLY A 95 -13.27 12.86 -2.66
C GLY A 95 -11.96 12.20 -2.24
N LEU A 96 -11.98 11.46 -1.14
CA LEU A 96 -10.80 10.91 -0.50
C LEU A 96 -10.85 9.39 -0.43
N ILE A 97 -9.69 8.76 -0.57
CA ILE A 97 -9.44 7.38 -0.13
C ILE A 97 -8.42 7.39 1.00
N THR A 98 -8.40 6.35 1.82
CA THR A 98 -7.38 6.20 2.86
C THR A 98 -6.38 5.09 2.54
N VAL A 99 -5.11 5.32 2.87
CA VAL A 99 -4.04 4.33 2.74
C VAL A 99 -3.22 4.26 4.02
N SER A 100 -2.76 3.07 4.39
CA SER A 100 -1.90 2.87 5.57
C SER A 100 -0.46 3.35 5.35
N LYS A 101 -0.02 3.46 4.10
CA LYS A 101 1.34 3.91 3.74
C LYS A 101 1.32 4.71 2.44
N ALA A 102 1.98 5.86 2.44
CA ALA A 102 2.21 6.67 1.25
C ALA A 102 3.60 7.33 1.28
N PHE A 103 4.17 7.56 0.10
CA PHE A 103 5.38 8.33 -0.11
C PHE A 103 5.02 9.79 -0.39
N CYS A 104 4.95 10.59 0.67
CA CYS A 104 4.76 12.03 0.58
C CYS A 104 5.43 12.74 1.75
N VAL A 105 5.72 14.01 1.57
CA VAL A 105 6.36 14.85 2.60
C VAL A 105 5.33 15.73 3.28
N GLY A 106 5.46 15.83 4.61
CA GLY A 106 4.74 16.77 5.43
C GLY A 106 5.28 18.18 5.27
N ILE A 107 4.43 19.20 5.37
CA ILE A 107 4.93 20.56 5.63
C ILE A 107 5.65 20.54 6.99
N ALA A 108 6.83 21.16 7.05
CA ALA A 108 7.62 21.24 8.27
C ALA A 108 6.83 21.96 9.39
N GLY A 109 7.03 21.50 10.62
CA GLY A 109 6.39 22.07 11.80
C GLY A 109 5.49 21.09 12.55
N LYS A 110 4.59 21.65 13.36
CA LYS A 110 3.70 20.90 14.25
C LYS A 110 2.63 20.12 13.47
N TRP A 111 2.14 19.06 14.10
CA TRP A 111 0.88 18.44 13.68
C TRP A 111 -0.30 19.34 14.10
N HIS A 112 -1.33 19.39 13.26
CA HIS A 112 -2.53 20.19 13.49
C HIS A 112 -3.65 19.32 14.04
N THR A 113 -4.36 19.78 15.07
CA THR A 113 -5.51 19.06 15.63
C THR A 113 -6.83 19.75 15.29
N GLU A 114 -6.76 21.04 14.95
CA GLU A 114 -7.88 21.82 14.47
C GLU A 114 -8.47 21.24 13.18
N PHE A 115 -9.80 21.18 13.11
CA PHE A 115 -10.54 20.76 11.92
C PHE A 115 -10.13 19.38 11.36
N SER A 116 -9.67 18.47 12.22
CA SER A 116 -9.39 17.10 11.83
C SER A 116 -10.70 16.38 11.51
N TRP A 117 -10.81 15.84 10.29
CA TRP A 117 -11.93 14.96 9.92
C TRP A 117 -11.94 13.63 10.69
N PHE A 118 -10.85 13.29 11.38
CA PHE A 118 -10.71 12.01 12.08
C PHE A 118 -10.49 12.27 13.57
N PRO A 119 -11.52 12.11 14.42
CA PRO A 119 -11.38 12.32 15.86
C PRO A 119 -10.27 11.46 16.46
N GLY A 120 -9.44 12.05 17.32
CA GLY A 120 -8.26 11.40 17.92
C GLY A 120 -6.99 11.47 17.08
N TYR A 121 -7.04 12.05 15.87
CA TYR A 121 -5.88 12.19 15.00
C TYR A 121 -5.54 13.66 14.75
N ALA A 122 -4.24 13.95 14.78
CA ALA A 122 -3.66 15.18 14.26
C ALA A 122 -3.23 14.98 12.80
N TRP A 123 -3.11 16.06 12.02
CA TRP A 123 -2.82 16.00 10.59
C TRP A 123 -1.71 16.94 10.14
N LYS A 124 -1.12 16.59 8.99
CA LYS A 124 -0.23 17.43 8.17
C LYS A 124 -0.62 17.29 6.70
N HIS A 125 -0.30 18.28 5.88
CA HIS A 125 -0.42 18.14 4.42
C HIS A 125 0.49 17.01 3.92
N CYS A 126 0.03 16.26 2.93
CA CYS A 126 0.80 15.24 2.23
C CYS A 126 1.11 15.76 0.82
N MET A 127 2.37 16.14 0.57
CA MET A 127 2.82 16.70 -0.70
C MET A 127 3.72 15.72 -1.44
N CYS A 128 3.62 15.68 -2.77
CA CYS A 128 4.51 14.86 -3.59
C CYS A 128 5.97 15.30 -3.40
N ASN A 129 6.90 14.38 -3.12
CA ASN A 129 8.32 14.72 -2.94
C ASN A 129 9.02 15.13 -4.26
N TYR A 130 8.42 14.87 -5.43
CA TYR A 130 8.99 15.21 -6.73
C TYR A 130 8.47 16.55 -7.27
N CYS A 131 7.15 16.75 -7.29
CA CYS A 131 6.54 17.94 -7.90
C CYS A 131 5.87 18.90 -6.91
N SER A 132 5.90 18.59 -5.61
CA SER A 132 5.30 19.40 -4.54
C SER A 132 3.79 19.64 -4.65
N SER A 133 3.08 18.94 -5.54
CA SER A 133 1.62 18.99 -5.60
C SER A 133 1.01 18.46 -4.30
N VAL A 134 -0.06 19.10 -3.81
CA VAL A 134 -0.84 18.58 -2.67
C VAL A 134 -1.57 17.31 -3.09
N LEU A 135 -1.26 16.20 -2.42
CA LEU A 135 -1.86 14.89 -2.64
C LEU A 135 -2.99 14.61 -1.64
N GLY A 136 -2.98 15.28 -0.50
CA GLY A 136 -3.98 15.12 0.56
C GLY A 136 -3.37 15.42 1.92
N TRP A 137 -3.64 14.55 2.90
CA TRP A 137 -3.21 14.71 4.28
C TRP A 137 -2.68 13.40 4.87
N MET A 138 -1.76 13.52 5.82
CA MET A 138 -1.29 12.43 6.67
C MET A 138 -1.84 12.63 8.08
N PHE A 139 -2.21 11.55 8.75
CA PHE A 139 -2.84 11.53 10.06
C PHE A 139 -2.04 10.67 11.04
N GLU A 140 -1.89 11.17 12.26
CA GLU A 140 -1.17 10.52 13.35
C GLU A 140 -1.99 10.65 14.65
N PRO A 141 -2.08 9.60 15.49
CA PRO A 141 -2.74 9.73 16.79
C PRO A 141 -2.17 10.90 17.60
N ILE A 142 -3.04 11.66 18.25
CA ILE A 142 -2.65 12.88 18.97
C ILE A 142 -1.57 12.58 20.02
N GLU A 143 -1.61 11.41 20.65
CA GLU A 143 -0.65 11.00 21.69
C GLU A 143 0.79 10.85 21.17
N THR A 144 0.96 10.60 19.87
CA THR A 144 2.27 10.34 19.25
C THR A 144 2.66 11.39 18.20
N ALA A 145 1.82 12.40 17.98
CA ALA A 145 1.99 13.49 17.01
C ALA A 145 2.96 14.59 17.51
N THR A 146 4.22 14.24 17.76
CA THR A 146 5.25 15.21 18.22
C THR A 146 5.85 16.02 17.07
N SER A 147 6.51 17.15 17.37
CA SER A 147 7.20 18.00 16.38
C SER A 147 8.29 17.26 15.60
N GLU A 148 8.97 16.32 16.26
CA GLU A 148 10.06 15.51 15.69
C GLU A 148 9.50 14.40 14.79
N ARG A 149 8.20 14.10 14.90
CA ARG A 149 7.54 13.12 14.05
C ARG A 149 7.25 13.72 12.68
N ILE A 150 8.08 13.31 11.71
CA ILE A 150 7.96 13.75 10.31
C ILE A 150 6.90 12.92 9.55
N PHE A 151 6.81 11.61 9.84
CA PHE A 151 5.87 10.68 9.19
C PHE A 151 4.95 10.01 10.22
N PRO A 152 3.72 9.63 9.83
CA PRO A 152 2.84 8.79 10.64
C PRO A 152 3.53 7.52 11.15
N SER A 153 3.14 7.10 12.34
CA SER A 153 3.47 5.79 12.90
C SER A 153 2.66 4.68 12.24
N SER A 154 2.84 3.44 12.69
CA SER A 154 2.01 2.31 12.24
C SER A 154 0.53 2.41 12.61
N LYS A 155 0.17 3.32 13.53
CA LYS A 155 -1.22 3.62 13.91
C LYS A 155 -1.79 4.82 13.13
N GLY A 156 -0.95 5.54 12.40
CA GLY A 156 -1.35 6.61 11.51
C GLY A 156 -1.67 6.10 10.11
N PHE A 157 -2.13 7.01 9.27
CA PHE A 157 -2.57 6.72 7.90
C PHE A 157 -2.55 8.00 7.06
N TYR A 158 -2.97 7.90 5.80
CA TYR A 158 -3.04 9.02 4.87
C TYR A 158 -4.41 9.07 4.22
N ALA A 159 -4.95 10.25 4.00
CA ALA A 159 -6.13 10.48 3.16
C ALA A 159 -5.68 11.17 1.87
N LEU A 160 -5.81 10.48 0.74
CA LEU A 160 -5.36 10.95 -0.56
C LEU A 160 -6.55 11.44 -1.39
N ILE A 161 -6.38 12.59 -2.04
CA ILE A 161 -7.37 13.18 -2.94
C ILE A 161 -7.43 12.34 -4.22
N LEU A 162 -8.60 11.76 -4.50
CA LEU A 162 -8.80 10.84 -5.62
C LEU A 162 -8.38 11.46 -6.97
N ASN A 163 -8.62 12.76 -7.15
CA ASN A 163 -8.26 13.46 -8.38
C ASN A 163 -6.75 13.71 -8.54
N GLN A 164 -5.96 13.56 -7.48
CA GLN A 164 -4.50 13.78 -7.47
C GLN A 164 -3.69 12.50 -7.63
N ILE A 165 -4.38 11.36 -7.72
CA ILE A 165 -3.77 10.03 -7.87
C ILE A 165 -4.19 9.40 -9.20
N LEU A 166 -3.31 8.54 -9.74
CA LEU A 166 -3.49 7.84 -11.00
C LEU A 166 -3.14 6.36 -10.82
N SER A 167 -3.84 5.47 -11.51
CA SER A 167 -3.45 4.06 -11.59
C SER A 167 -2.24 3.90 -12.50
N GLU A 168 -1.22 3.17 -12.06
CA GLU A 168 -0.08 2.78 -12.89
C GLU A 168 -0.55 1.96 -14.10
N THR A 169 -1.43 0.99 -13.88
CA THR A 169 -2.02 0.17 -14.96
C THR A 169 -2.72 1.04 -16.01
N PHE A 170 -3.49 2.04 -15.56
CA PHE A 170 -4.12 3.00 -16.47
C PHE A 170 -3.09 3.86 -17.19
N ALA A 171 -2.09 4.40 -16.49
CA ALA A 171 -1.03 5.21 -17.09
C ALA A 171 -0.29 4.43 -18.19
N ASN A 172 0.06 3.17 -17.92
CA ASN A 172 0.72 2.27 -18.87
C ASN A 172 -0.14 1.97 -20.09
N SER A 173 -1.48 1.88 -19.93
CA SER A 173 -2.40 1.65 -21.05
C SER A 173 -2.44 2.81 -22.07
N LEU A 174 -2.04 4.02 -21.64
CA LEU A 174 -1.97 5.19 -22.51
C LEU A 174 -0.63 5.30 -23.26
N LEU A 175 0.38 4.52 -22.86
CA LEU A 175 1.68 4.53 -23.51
C LEU A 175 1.63 3.74 -24.82
N VAL A 176 1.80 4.43 -25.95
CA VAL A 176 1.93 3.79 -27.27
C VAL A 176 3.40 3.64 -27.62
N VAL A 177 3.89 2.40 -27.64
CA VAL A 177 5.24 2.12 -28.17
C VAL A 177 5.20 2.22 -29.70
N PRO A 178 5.99 3.10 -30.34
CA PRO A 178 6.01 3.20 -31.80
C PRO A 178 6.47 1.89 -32.46
N LYS A 179 5.94 1.60 -33.65
CA LYS A 179 6.26 0.35 -34.38
C LYS A 179 7.75 0.18 -34.65
N SER A 180 8.50 1.28 -34.80
CA SER A 180 9.95 1.26 -34.99
C SER A 180 10.74 0.68 -33.80
N TYR A 181 10.12 0.59 -32.62
CA TYR A 181 10.71 0.00 -31.41
C TYR A 181 10.12 -1.37 -31.06
N ARG A 182 9.19 -1.89 -31.87
CA ARG A 182 8.64 -3.25 -31.73
C ARG A 182 9.43 -4.17 -32.66
N ASN A 183 10.53 -4.74 -32.15
CA ASN A 183 11.33 -5.73 -32.87
C ASN A 183 10.48 -6.94 -33.28
#